data_AF-A0A1H8SUT9-F1
#
_entry.id   AF-A0A1H8SUT9-F1
#
_cell.length_a   1.000
_cell.length_b   1.000
_cell.length_c   1.000
_cell.angle_alpha   90.00
_cell.angle_beta   90.00
_cell.angle_gamma   90.00
#
_symmetry.space_group_name_H-M   'P 1'
#
loop_
_entity.id
_entity.type
_entity.pdbx_description
1 polymer ?
#
loop_
_entity_poly.entity_id
_entity_poly.type
_entity_poly.pdbx_seq_one_letter_code
_entity_poly.pdbx_strand_id
1 'polypeptide(L)'
;MLAALGLAACAGQDRGDSVTADEESQRQAPLSVDEERVQTAAGETLAERASIPSQINVDADASFGASERILDAALSADGEWLAVTTSGAAHGAGWLKSLEEGHWYPAAFQYGGSVGLWQWSDESRYVAFILEGPAEGQTISIVDRNGLDETVKTTALPVDRCVADDDAQQTERPPYQEPLVWYDGRLLLEVESRRYLFDPAAGACQPVG
;
A
#
# COMPACT_ATOMS: atom_id res chain seq x y z
N MET A 1 19.55 76.11 -19.94
CA MET A 1 19.13 76.25 -18.52
C MET A 1 18.60 74.89 -18.09
N LEU A 2 19.38 73.98 -17.49
CA LEU A 2 19.92 73.97 -16.12
C LEU A 2 18.83 74.20 -15.06
N ALA A 3 18.32 73.12 -14.48
CA ALA A 3 18.35 72.83 -13.03
C ALA A 3 17.72 71.45 -12.74
N ALA A 4 18.32 70.75 -11.78
CA ALA A 4 18.09 69.37 -11.37
C ALA A 4 17.38 69.27 -9.99
N LEU A 5 17.25 68.02 -9.51
CA LEU A 5 16.92 67.51 -8.16
C LEU A 5 15.45 67.03 -7.99
N GLY A 6 15.16 65.83 -7.49
CA GLY A 6 16.01 64.76 -6.98
C GLY A 6 15.23 63.54 -6.47
N LEU A 7 15.95 62.40 -6.42
CA LEU A 7 15.90 61.28 -5.46
C LEU A 7 14.55 60.64 -5.09
N ALA A 8 14.39 59.38 -5.51
CA ALA A 8 14.09 58.28 -4.58
C ALA A 8 14.62 56.96 -5.16
N ALA A 9 15.52 56.33 -4.41
CA ALA A 9 15.99 54.97 -4.63
C ALA A 9 15.03 53.99 -3.94
N CYS A 10 14.68 52.89 -4.60
CA CYS A 10 14.42 51.59 -3.97
C CYS A 10 14.85 50.50 -4.95
N ALA A 11 15.89 49.76 -4.55
CA ALA A 11 16.25 48.47 -5.10
C ALA A 11 15.17 47.44 -4.77
N GLY A 12 15.00 46.45 -5.64
CA GLY A 12 14.05 45.35 -5.42
C GLY A 12 13.98 44.45 -6.63
N GLN A 13 15.01 43.62 -6.78
CA GLN A 13 15.07 42.52 -7.71
C GLN A 13 14.02 41.47 -7.33
N ASP A 14 13.08 41.17 -8.22
CA ASP A 14 12.28 39.96 -8.10
C ASP A 14 12.27 39.22 -9.45
N ARG A 15 13.22 38.28 -9.54
CA ARG A 15 13.21 37.16 -10.48
C ARG A 15 12.81 35.95 -9.64
N GLY A 16 11.66 35.38 -9.95
CA GLY A 16 11.14 34.14 -9.38
C GLY A 16 9.84 33.85 -10.13
N ASP A 17 9.96 33.43 -11.39
CA ASP A 17 9.89 32.02 -11.74
C ASP A 17 8.52 31.46 -11.36
N SER A 18 7.63 31.51 -12.35
CA SER A 18 6.33 30.89 -12.34
C SER A 18 6.51 29.38 -12.22
N VAL A 19 6.52 28.88 -10.98
CA VAL A 19 6.42 27.45 -10.71
C VAL A 19 5.00 27.04 -11.07
N THR A 20 4.87 26.46 -12.25
CA THR A 20 3.75 25.60 -12.63
C THR A 20 3.69 24.46 -11.62
N ALA A 21 2.67 24.49 -10.75
CA ALA A 21 2.26 23.33 -9.99
C ALA A 21 1.60 22.34 -10.96
N ASP A 22 2.42 21.66 -11.75
CA ASP A 22 2.05 20.37 -12.33
C ASP A 22 2.09 19.35 -11.18
N GLU A 23 1.06 19.40 -10.34
CA GLU A 23 0.68 18.27 -9.48
C GLU A 23 -0.01 17.20 -10.36
N GLU A 24 0.67 16.75 -11.42
CA GLU A 24 0.37 15.46 -12.03
C GLU A 24 0.99 14.39 -11.13
N SER A 25 0.31 14.10 -10.03
CA SER A 25 0.32 12.75 -9.47
C SER A 25 -0.02 11.83 -10.64
N GLN A 26 0.99 11.15 -11.19
CA GLN A 26 0.86 10.27 -12.33
C GLN A 26 -0.09 9.15 -11.94
N ARG A 27 -1.40 9.37 -12.15
CA ARG A 27 -2.42 8.34 -12.05
C ARG A 27 -2.11 7.36 -13.17
N GLN A 28 -1.39 6.30 -12.84
CA GLN A 28 -1.18 5.18 -13.74
C GLN A 28 -2.53 4.73 -14.28
N ALA A 29 -2.56 4.40 -15.58
CA ALA A 29 -3.78 3.97 -16.23
C ALA A 29 -4.38 2.77 -15.47
N PRO A 30 -5.70 2.73 -15.25
CA PRO A 30 -6.32 1.66 -14.47
C PRO A 30 -6.04 0.29 -15.11
N LEU A 31 -5.74 -0.69 -14.27
CA LEU A 31 -5.60 -2.08 -14.68
C LEU A 31 -6.97 -2.67 -15.00
N SER A 32 -7.02 -3.57 -15.97
CA SER A 32 -8.15 -4.47 -16.18
C SER A 32 -7.88 -5.77 -15.42
N VAL A 33 -8.74 -6.08 -14.45
CA VAL A 33 -8.63 -7.27 -13.61
C VAL A 33 -9.87 -8.13 -13.81
N ASP A 34 -9.65 -9.41 -14.11
CA ASP A 34 -10.67 -10.45 -14.06
C ASP A 34 -10.16 -11.66 -13.25
N GLU A 35 -10.98 -12.70 -13.11
CA GLU A 35 -10.65 -13.87 -12.29
C GLU A 35 -9.41 -14.65 -12.79
N GLU A 36 -9.01 -14.47 -14.05
CA GLU A 36 -7.94 -15.21 -14.72
C GLU A 36 -6.73 -14.36 -15.11
N ARG A 37 -6.87 -13.04 -15.26
CA ARG A 37 -5.80 -12.16 -15.77
C ARG A 37 -5.81 -10.75 -15.16
N VAL A 38 -4.61 -10.19 -15.12
CA VAL A 38 -4.36 -8.76 -14.90
C VAL A 38 -3.71 -8.18 -16.15
N GLN A 39 -4.30 -7.12 -16.70
CA GLN A 39 -3.83 -6.48 -17.92
C GLN A 39 -3.75 -4.96 -17.79
N THR A 40 -2.82 -4.35 -18.52
CA THR A 40 -2.78 -2.89 -18.70
C THR A 40 -3.92 -2.43 -19.62
N ALA A 41 -4.22 -1.13 -19.61
CA ALA A 41 -5.17 -0.54 -20.56
C ALA A 41 -4.77 -0.73 -22.04
N ALA A 42 -3.48 -0.96 -22.32
CA ALA A 42 -2.98 -1.28 -23.66
C ALA A 42 -3.17 -2.75 -24.05
N GLY A 43 -3.68 -3.60 -23.15
CA GLY A 43 -3.91 -5.02 -23.36
C GLY A 43 -2.69 -5.91 -23.11
N GLU A 44 -1.62 -5.36 -22.52
CA GLU A 44 -0.47 -6.15 -22.07
C GLU A 44 -0.85 -6.96 -20.84
N THR A 45 -0.57 -8.27 -20.85
CA THR A 45 -0.83 -9.15 -19.71
C THR A 45 0.32 -9.08 -18.71
N LEU A 46 0.04 -8.57 -17.51
CA LEU A 46 1.01 -8.49 -16.41
C LEU A 46 1.04 -9.78 -15.58
N ALA A 47 -0.12 -10.42 -15.41
CA ALA A 47 -0.25 -11.69 -14.72
C ALA A 47 -1.39 -12.53 -15.30
N GLU A 48 -1.18 -13.84 -15.35
CA GLU A 48 -2.25 -14.82 -15.52
C GLU A 48 -2.38 -15.63 -14.23
N ARG A 49 -3.58 -16.07 -13.86
CA ARG A 49 -3.82 -16.88 -12.67
C ARG A 49 -2.93 -18.13 -12.63
N ALA A 50 -2.72 -18.75 -13.79
CA ALA A 50 -1.85 -19.91 -13.94
C ALA A 50 -0.36 -19.62 -13.67
N SER A 51 0.05 -18.35 -13.71
CA SER A 51 1.42 -17.91 -13.37
C SER A 51 1.60 -17.61 -11.89
N ILE A 52 0.51 -17.41 -11.13
CA ILE A 52 0.56 -17.17 -9.68
C ILE A 52 0.78 -18.52 -8.99
N PRO A 53 1.67 -18.63 -7.99
CA PRO A 53 1.87 -19.86 -7.24
C PRO A 53 0.54 -20.39 -6.69
N SER A 54 0.29 -21.69 -6.85
CA SER A 54 -0.98 -22.30 -6.41
C SER A 54 -1.09 -22.44 -4.89
N GLN A 55 0.04 -22.36 -4.18
CA GLN A 55 0.12 -22.42 -2.73
C GLN A 55 0.92 -21.25 -2.18
N ILE A 56 0.46 -20.68 -1.06
CA ILE A 56 1.14 -19.63 -0.31
C ILE A 56 1.74 -20.20 0.96
N ASN A 57 3.03 -19.95 1.18
CA ASN A 57 3.70 -20.29 2.43
C ASN A 57 3.42 -19.19 3.45
N VAL A 58 2.72 -19.54 4.52
CA VAL A 58 2.39 -18.61 5.60
C VAL A 58 3.54 -18.53 6.60
N ASP A 59 4.15 -19.67 6.90
CA ASP A 59 5.41 -19.80 7.64
C ASP A 59 6.24 -20.97 7.08
N ALA A 60 7.31 -21.35 7.76
CA ALA A 60 8.22 -22.40 7.31
C ALA A 60 7.59 -23.80 7.23
N ASP A 61 6.52 -24.06 7.99
CA ASP A 61 5.89 -25.38 8.12
C ASP A 61 4.42 -25.40 7.66
N ALA A 62 3.86 -24.24 7.25
CA ALA A 62 2.45 -24.08 6.89
C ALA A 62 2.28 -23.46 5.50
N SER A 63 1.56 -24.18 4.62
CA SER A 63 1.24 -23.75 3.26
C SER A 63 -0.21 -24.08 2.89
N PHE A 64 -0.83 -23.21 2.10
CA PHE A 64 -2.27 -23.28 1.80
C PHE A 64 -2.57 -22.95 0.33
N GLY A 65 -3.60 -23.57 -0.26
CA GLY A 65 -3.95 -23.40 -1.68
C GLY A 65 -4.66 -22.07 -1.98
N ALA A 66 -3.99 -21.14 -2.65
CA ALA A 66 -4.30 -19.71 -2.55
C ALA A 66 -4.72 -19.00 -3.85
N SER A 67 -4.71 -19.69 -5.00
CA SER A 67 -4.82 -19.02 -6.32
C SER A 67 -5.93 -19.63 -7.21
N GLU A 68 -7.13 -19.75 -6.66
CA GLU A 68 -8.31 -20.20 -7.41
C GLU A 68 -8.83 -19.12 -8.36
N ARG A 69 -8.77 -17.84 -7.96
CA ARG A 69 -9.19 -16.68 -8.76
C ARG A 69 -8.40 -15.45 -8.35
N ILE A 70 -8.14 -14.57 -9.30
CA ILE A 70 -7.66 -13.21 -9.03
C ILE A 70 -8.85 -12.36 -8.60
N LEU A 71 -8.66 -11.54 -7.56
CA LEU A 71 -9.70 -10.66 -7.01
C LEU A 71 -9.40 -9.20 -7.31
N ASP A 72 -8.15 -8.79 -7.12
CA ASP A 72 -7.72 -7.41 -7.32
C ASP A 72 -6.23 -7.35 -7.67
N ALA A 73 -5.80 -6.23 -8.25
CA ALA A 73 -4.40 -5.96 -8.53
C ALA A 73 -4.08 -4.46 -8.61
N ALA A 74 -2.87 -4.10 -8.20
CA ALA A 74 -2.38 -2.73 -8.27
C ALA A 74 -0.90 -2.71 -8.65
N LEU A 75 -0.55 -1.82 -9.58
CA LEU A 75 0.82 -1.56 -9.96
C LEU A 75 1.45 -0.56 -8.99
N SER A 76 2.73 -0.73 -8.67
CA SER A 76 3.51 0.29 -7.95
C SER A 76 3.68 1.52 -8.82
N ALA A 77 3.86 2.71 -8.23
CA ALA A 77 3.93 3.97 -8.99
C ALA A 77 5.11 4.04 -9.98
N ASP A 78 6.22 3.35 -9.68
CA ASP A 78 7.36 3.19 -10.61
C ASP A 78 7.13 2.13 -11.71
N GLY A 79 6.05 1.35 -11.62
CA GLY A 79 5.69 0.34 -12.61
C GLY A 79 6.52 -0.95 -12.54
N GLU A 80 7.35 -1.12 -11.52
CA GLU A 80 8.26 -2.27 -11.41
C GLU A 80 7.64 -3.46 -10.67
N TRP A 81 6.59 -3.23 -9.88
CA TRP A 81 5.97 -4.24 -9.03
C TRP A 81 4.47 -4.31 -9.23
N LEU A 82 3.95 -5.53 -9.18
CA LEU A 82 2.53 -5.81 -9.21
C LEU A 82 2.11 -6.47 -7.89
N ALA A 83 1.16 -5.84 -7.18
CA ALA A 83 0.44 -6.49 -6.09
C ALA A 83 -0.82 -7.14 -6.64
N VAL A 84 -1.11 -8.36 -6.18
CA VAL A 84 -2.31 -9.12 -6.58
C VAL A 84 -2.92 -9.77 -5.35
N THR A 85 -4.24 -9.76 -5.24
CA THR A 85 -4.97 -10.59 -4.28
C THR A 85 -5.71 -11.70 -4.98
N THR A 86 -5.80 -12.84 -4.32
CA THR A 86 -6.43 -14.04 -4.83
C THR A 86 -7.32 -14.67 -3.76
N SER A 87 -8.33 -15.42 -4.21
CA SER A 87 -9.09 -16.32 -3.34
C SER A 87 -8.55 -17.74 -3.43
N GLY A 88 -8.58 -18.45 -2.31
CA GLY A 88 -8.56 -19.92 -2.22
C GLY A 88 -9.90 -20.46 -1.73
N ALA A 89 -9.99 -21.79 -1.56
CA ALA A 89 -11.23 -22.47 -1.16
C ALA A 89 -11.84 -21.96 0.16
N ALA A 90 -11.00 -21.52 1.11
CA ALA A 90 -11.42 -21.10 2.45
C ALA A 90 -10.60 -19.93 3.00
N HIS A 91 -9.85 -19.23 2.17
CA HIS A 91 -8.91 -18.19 2.62
C HIS A 91 -8.55 -17.23 1.48
N GLY A 92 -8.19 -16.00 1.84
CA GLY A 92 -7.63 -15.01 0.92
C GLY A 92 -6.09 -14.99 0.98
N ALA A 93 -5.47 -14.56 -0.11
CA ALA A 93 -4.02 -14.39 -0.20
C ALA A 93 -3.66 -13.12 -0.97
N GLY A 94 -2.49 -12.57 -0.66
CA GLY A 94 -1.88 -11.46 -1.37
C GLY A 94 -0.48 -11.84 -1.83
N TRP A 95 -0.08 -11.30 -2.97
CA TRP A 95 1.17 -11.60 -3.66
C TRP A 95 1.80 -10.32 -4.17
N LEU A 96 3.13 -10.29 -4.19
CA LEU A 96 3.90 -9.32 -4.98
C LEU A 96 4.64 -10.03 -6.11
N LYS A 97 4.68 -9.39 -7.27
CA LYS A 97 5.46 -9.82 -8.42
C LYS A 97 6.45 -8.74 -8.81
N SER A 98 7.73 -9.09 -8.90
CA SER A 98 8.70 -8.28 -9.64
C SER A 98 8.40 -8.41 -11.12
N LEU A 99 8.12 -7.31 -11.82
CA LEU A 99 7.84 -7.36 -13.25
C LEU A 99 9.10 -7.53 -14.10
N GLU A 100 10.26 -7.13 -13.57
CA GLU A 100 11.56 -7.39 -14.21
C GLU A 100 11.92 -8.88 -14.15
N GLU A 101 11.86 -9.48 -12.96
CA GLU A 101 12.31 -10.86 -12.75
C GLU A 101 11.20 -11.90 -12.98
N GLY A 102 9.94 -11.45 -12.96
CA GLY A 102 8.77 -12.31 -13.03
C GLY A 102 8.53 -13.16 -11.77
N HIS A 103 9.31 -12.97 -10.71
CA HIS A 103 9.23 -13.76 -9.47
C HIS A 103 8.07 -13.31 -8.58
N TRP A 104 7.44 -14.26 -7.89
CA TRP A 104 6.31 -14.05 -6.98
C TRP A 104 6.71 -14.24 -5.52
N TYR A 105 6.30 -13.32 -4.67
CA TYR A 105 6.54 -13.33 -3.23
C TYR A 105 5.21 -13.38 -2.47
N PRO A 106 5.11 -14.21 -1.41
CA PRO A 106 3.95 -14.21 -0.53
C PRO A 106 3.90 -12.91 0.27
N ALA A 107 2.75 -12.24 0.26
CA ALA A 107 2.62 -10.88 0.80
C ALA A 107 1.58 -10.78 1.93
N ALA A 108 0.46 -11.48 1.81
CA ALA A 108 -0.61 -11.46 2.81
C ALA A 108 -1.40 -12.76 2.81
N PHE A 109 -2.03 -13.08 3.94
CA PHE A 109 -2.86 -14.27 4.08
C PHE A 109 -3.93 -14.08 5.17
N GLN A 110 -5.14 -14.57 4.90
CA GLN A 110 -6.23 -14.56 5.88
C GLN A 110 -6.99 -15.90 5.84
N TYR A 111 -6.89 -16.67 6.93
CA TYR A 111 -7.65 -17.91 7.08
C TYR A 111 -9.12 -17.62 7.39
N GLY A 112 -10.05 -18.30 6.70
CA GLY A 112 -11.49 -18.18 6.94
C GLY A 112 -12.05 -16.80 6.60
N GLY A 113 -11.40 -16.05 5.71
CA GLY A 113 -11.72 -14.66 5.41
C GLY A 113 -11.14 -14.20 4.07
N SER A 114 -11.08 -12.89 3.87
CA SER A 114 -10.64 -12.26 2.61
C SER A 114 -9.34 -11.47 2.81
N VAL A 115 -8.65 -11.22 1.68
CA VAL A 115 -7.54 -10.28 1.60
C VAL A 115 -7.90 -9.26 0.53
N GLY A 116 -8.10 -8.02 0.96
CA GLY A 116 -8.25 -6.86 0.09
C GLY A 116 -6.91 -6.20 -0.19
N LEU A 117 -6.80 -5.60 -1.38
CA LEU A 117 -5.65 -4.78 -1.75
C LEU A 117 -5.98 -3.32 -1.46
N TRP A 118 -5.03 -2.61 -0.87
CA TRP A 118 -5.08 -1.15 -0.79
C TRP A 118 -3.96 -0.54 -1.64
N GLN A 119 -3.80 0.77 -1.58
CA GLN A 119 -2.84 1.48 -2.40
C GLN A 119 -1.37 1.23 -1.99
N TRP A 120 -0.49 1.28 -2.99
CA TRP A 120 0.95 1.45 -2.80
C TRP A 120 1.26 2.81 -2.16
N SER A 121 2.37 2.87 -1.42
CA SER A 121 3.00 4.12 -1.02
C SER A 121 3.45 4.89 -2.27
N ASP A 122 3.46 6.22 -2.20
CA ASP A 122 3.84 7.08 -3.32
C ASP A 122 5.27 6.79 -3.83
N GLU A 123 6.19 6.42 -2.93
CA GLU A 123 7.56 6.02 -3.25
C GLU A 123 7.70 4.58 -3.74
N SER A 124 6.58 3.87 -3.99
CA SER A 124 6.52 2.48 -4.45
C SER A 124 7.16 1.42 -3.55
N ARG A 125 7.60 1.79 -2.34
CA ARG A 125 8.30 0.86 -1.43
C ARG A 125 7.34 -0.05 -0.68
N TYR A 126 6.22 0.49 -0.22
CA TYR A 126 5.27 -0.21 0.64
C TYR A 126 3.94 -0.42 -0.07
N VAL A 127 3.23 -1.48 0.33
CA VAL A 127 1.85 -1.72 -0.07
C VAL A 127 1.07 -2.28 1.11
N ALA A 128 -0.17 -1.83 1.25
CA ALA A 128 -1.04 -2.24 2.33
C ALA A 128 -2.06 -3.27 1.82
N PHE A 129 -2.27 -4.32 2.62
CA PHE A 129 -3.32 -5.31 2.46
C PHE A 129 -4.28 -5.22 3.64
N ILE A 130 -5.57 -5.34 3.34
CA ILE A 130 -6.64 -5.37 4.32
C ILE A 130 -7.04 -6.83 4.53
N LEU A 131 -6.96 -7.32 5.76
CA LEU A 131 -7.29 -8.70 6.12
C LEU A 131 -8.62 -8.69 6.88
N GLU A 132 -9.63 -9.37 6.34
CA GLU A 132 -10.95 -9.45 6.96
C GLU A 132 -11.18 -10.88 7.45
N GLY A 133 -11.21 -11.06 8.77
CA GLY A 133 -11.42 -12.35 9.40
C GLY A 133 -12.91 -12.71 9.56
N PRO A 134 -13.21 -13.96 9.94
CA PRO A 134 -14.58 -14.47 10.09
C PRO A 134 -15.39 -13.82 11.24
N ALA A 135 -14.73 -13.10 12.16
CA ALA A 135 -15.34 -12.46 13.31
C ALA A 135 -15.49 -10.93 13.13
N GLU A 136 -15.69 -10.46 11.89
CA GLU A 136 -15.83 -9.03 11.51
C GLU A 136 -14.63 -8.14 11.89
N GLY A 137 -13.51 -8.74 12.29
CA GLY A 137 -12.27 -8.04 12.59
C GLY A 137 -11.50 -7.74 11.31
N GLN A 138 -11.21 -6.46 11.09
CA GLN A 138 -10.35 -5.98 10.02
C GLN A 138 -8.96 -5.67 10.58
N THR A 139 -7.92 -6.15 9.91
CA THR A 139 -6.53 -5.75 10.19
C THR A 139 -5.83 -5.27 8.94
N ILE A 140 -4.78 -4.46 9.12
CA ILE A 140 -3.93 -4.03 8.02
C ILE A 140 -2.59 -4.74 8.15
N SER A 141 -2.07 -5.20 7.02
CA SER A 141 -0.72 -5.73 6.89
C SER A 141 0.01 -4.92 5.84
N ILE A 142 1.22 -4.47 6.15
CA ILE A 142 2.07 -3.72 5.22
C ILE A 142 3.21 -4.62 4.77
N VAL A 143 3.58 -4.53 3.50
CA VAL A 143 4.73 -5.25 2.94
C VAL A 143 5.75 -4.25 2.43
N ASP A 144 7.01 -4.41 2.84
CA ASP A 144 8.16 -3.69 2.27
C ASP A 144 8.75 -4.50 1.14
N ARG A 145 8.72 -3.98 -0.09
CA ARG A 145 9.27 -4.69 -1.26
C ARG A 145 10.77 -4.95 -1.19
N ASN A 146 11.49 -4.24 -0.31
CA ASN A 146 12.92 -4.46 -0.09
C ASN A 146 13.22 -5.51 0.98
N GLY A 147 12.20 -6.00 1.69
CA GLY A 147 12.30 -6.97 2.79
C GLY A 147 11.58 -8.29 2.49
N LEU A 148 11.41 -8.63 1.21
CA LEU A 148 10.66 -9.83 0.80
C LEU A 148 11.41 -11.11 1.10
N ASP A 149 10.64 -12.15 1.44
CA ASP A 149 11.14 -13.48 1.77
C ASP A 149 10.11 -14.55 1.35
N GLU A 150 10.42 -15.82 1.59
CA GLU A 150 9.65 -16.98 1.11
C GLU A 150 8.34 -17.25 1.89
N THR A 151 8.03 -16.47 2.95
CA THR A 151 6.83 -16.68 3.77
C THR A 151 6.11 -15.38 4.11
N VAL A 152 4.78 -15.44 4.28
CA VAL A 152 4.00 -14.26 4.73
C VAL A 152 4.50 -13.77 6.10
N LYS A 153 4.81 -14.68 7.03
CA LYS A 153 5.26 -14.32 8.39
C LYS A 153 6.55 -13.47 8.40
N THR A 154 7.44 -13.66 7.44
CA THR A 154 8.69 -12.90 7.36
C THR A 154 8.58 -11.66 6.47
N THR A 155 7.70 -11.69 5.47
CA THR A 155 7.48 -10.57 4.53
C THR A 155 6.52 -9.50 5.08
N ALA A 156 5.52 -9.90 5.85
CA ALA A 156 4.39 -9.06 6.21
C ALA A 156 4.58 -8.40 7.59
N LEU A 157 4.42 -7.09 7.64
CA LEU A 157 4.42 -6.30 8.87
C LEU A 157 2.98 -6.00 9.30
N PRO A 158 2.47 -6.62 10.37
CA PRO A 158 1.16 -6.29 10.88
C PRO A 158 1.13 -4.84 11.40
N VAL A 159 0.08 -4.10 11.07
CA VAL A 159 -0.23 -2.84 11.73
C VAL A 159 -0.94 -3.18 13.03
N ASP A 160 -0.14 -3.38 14.07
CA ASP A 160 -0.63 -3.58 15.42
C ASP A 160 -1.20 -2.27 15.99
N ARG A 161 -2.10 -2.40 16.96
CA ARG A 161 -2.98 -1.33 17.47
C ARG A 161 -2.21 -0.03 17.72
N CYS A 162 -2.55 1.02 16.97
CA CYS A 162 -2.02 2.37 17.19
C CYS A 162 -2.59 3.08 18.44
N VAL A 163 -3.61 2.50 19.07
CA VAL A 163 -4.22 3.03 20.30
C VAL A 163 -3.30 2.72 21.48
N ALA A 164 -2.86 3.77 22.19
CA ALA A 164 -1.98 3.67 23.35
C ALA A 164 -2.50 2.71 24.44
N ASP A 165 -1.57 2.09 25.17
CA ASP A 165 -1.72 1.00 26.16
C ASP A 165 -2.74 1.19 27.30
N ASP A 166 -3.42 2.33 27.42
CA ASP A 166 -4.38 2.57 28.50
C ASP A 166 -5.64 1.67 28.41
N ASP A 167 -5.89 1.05 27.24
CA ASP A 167 -7.02 0.13 27.00
C ASP A 167 -6.58 -1.30 26.62
N ALA A 168 -5.56 -1.83 27.31
CA ALA A 168 -5.05 -3.20 27.17
C ALA A 168 -6.05 -4.33 27.50
N GLN A 169 -7.35 -4.04 27.65
CA GLN A 169 -8.42 -5.02 27.93
C GLN A 169 -9.47 -5.17 26.82
N GLN A 170 -9.36 -4.46 25.70
CA GLN A 170 -10.31 -4.71 24.60
C GLN A 170 -9.93 -6.00 23.85
N THR A 171 -10.76 -7.02 24.01
CA THR A 171 -10.65 -8.32 23.32
C THR A 171 -11.13 -8.27 21.86
N GLU A 172 -11.83 -7.20 21.48
CA GLU A 172 -12.36 -7.00 20.14
C GLU A 172 -11.58 -5.88 19.44
N ARG A 173 -11.17 -6.13 18.19
CA ARG A 173 -10.39 -5.18 17.39
C ARG A 173 -11.36 -4.20 16.72
N PRO A 174 -11.35 -2.89 17.05
CA PRO A 174 -12.15 -1.92 16.31
C PRO A 174 -11.68 -1.89 14.85
N PRO A 175 -12.60 -1.82 13.87
CA PRO A 175 -12.24 -1.77 12.46
C PRO A 175 -11.52 -0.46 12.13
N TYR A 176 -10.63 -0.51 11.14
CA TYR A 176 -10.03 0.71 10.57
C TYR A 176 -11.09 1.45 9.76
N GLN A 177 -11.07 2.79 9.83
CA GLN A 177 -11.99 3.63 9.05
C GLN A 177 -11.26 4.21 7.84
N GLU A 178 -11.92 4.20 6.68
CA GLU A 178 -11.44 4.86 5.47
C GLU A 178 -11.45 6.39 5.63
N PRO A 179 -10.55 7.12 4.95
CA PRO A 179 -9.51 6.61 4.04
C PRO A 179 -8.18 6.29 4.74
N LEU A 180 -7.51 5.23 4.29
CA LEU A 180 -6.09 4.98 4.55
C LEU A 180 -5.26 5.75 3.51
N VAL A 181 -4.36 6.62 3.95
CA VAL A 181 -3.63 7.53 3.04
C VAL A 181 -2.13 7.47 3.33
N TRP A 182 -1.30 7.35 2.30
CA TRP A 182 0.14 7.49 2.48
C TRP A 182 0.56 8.96 2.56
N TYR A 183 1.50 9.25 3.45
CA TYR A 183 2.11 10.56 3.61
C TYR A 183 3.57 10.38 4.04
N ASP A 184 4.50 10.79 3.18
CA ASP A 184 5.95 10.74 3.45
C ASP A 184 6.42 9.34 3.93
N GLY A 185 5.98 8.30 3.20
CA GLY A 185 6.27 6.90 3.49
C GLY A 185 5.64 6.31 4.75
N ARG A 186 4.67 7.03 5.34
CA ARG A 186 3.90 6.58 6.50
C ARG A 186 2.43 6.43 6.14
N LEU A 187 1.76 5.48 6.79
CA LEU A 187 0.34 5.25 6.58
C LEU A 187 -0.46 6.05 7.61
N LEU A 188 -1.21 7.06 7.16
CA LEU A 188 -2.24 7.72 7.95
C LEU A 188 -3.45 6.80 8.05
N LEU A 189 -3.87 6.52 9.27
CA LEU A 189 -4.99 5.66 9.59
C LEU A 189 -5.89 6.29 10.65
N GLU A 190 -7.18 6.01 10.58
CA GLU A 190 -8.17 6.44 11.56
C GLU A 190 -8.74 5.22 12.31
N VAL A 191 -8.60 5.23 13.63
CA VAL A 191 -9.09 4.19 14.54
C VAL A 191 -9.88 4.88 15.64
N GLU A 192 -11.15 4.51 15.79
CA GLU A 192 -12.06 5.11 16.79
C GLU A 192 -12.08 6.64 16.72
N SER A 193 -12.12 7.19 15.49
CA SER A 193 -12.08 8.63 15.22
C SER A 193 -10.82 9.36 15.71
N ARG A 194 -9.73 8.63 15.97
CA ARG A 194 -8.39 9.17 16.23
C ARG A 194 -7.47 8.83 15.09
N ARG A 195 -6.62 9.78 14.71
CA ARG A 195 -5.67 9.62 13.61
C ARG A 195 -4.30 9.25 14.11
N TYR A 196 -3.64 8.37 13.37
CA TYR A 196 -2.27 7.95 13.63
C TYR A 196 -1.48 7.87 12.33
N LEU A 197 -0.19 8.17 12.40
CA LEU A 197 0.78 7.85 11.36
C LEU A 197 1.51 6.58 11.78
N PHE A 198 1.32 5.50 11.05
CA PHE A 198 2.13 4.29 11.17
C PHE A 198 3.39 4.43 10.33
N ASP A 199 4.55 4.26 10.96
CA ASP A 199 5.86 4.21 10.31
C ASP A 199 6.24 2.73 10.08
N PRO A 200 6.21 2.22 8.83
CA PRO A 200 6.56 0.84 8.54
C PRO A 200 8.02 0.50 8.82
N ALA A 201 8.93 1.47 8.75
CA ALA A 201 10.35 1.23 9.04
C ALA A 201 10.59 1.03 10.55
N ALA A 202 9.80 1.71 11.38
CA ALA A 202 9.85 1.57 12.84
C ALA A 202 8.90 0.51 13.40
N GLY A 203 7.88 0.10 12.63
CA GLY A 203 6.79 -0.75 13.10
C GLY A 203 5.97 -0.10 14.22
N ALA A 204 5.82 1.23 14.18
CA ALA A 204 5.27 2.01 15.30
C ALA A 204 4.29 3.08 14.84
N CYS A 205 3.31 3.40 15.69
CA CYS A 205 2.33 4.45 15.44
C CYS A 205 2.61 5.72 16.23
N GLN A 206 2.28 6.86 15.62
CA GLN A 206 2.33 8.17 16.26
C GLN A 206 0.95 8.84 16.15
N PRO A 207 0.35 9.30 17.26
CA PRO A 207 -0.92 10.02 17.19
C PRO A 207 -0.75 11.34 16.44
N VAL A 208 -1.75 11.69 15.63
CA VAL A 208 -1.85 12.96 14.91
C VAL A 208 -2.98 13.77 15.54
N GLY A 209 -2.67 14.99 15.95
CA GLY A 209 -3.61 15.93 16.58
C GLY A 209 -4.48 16.70 15.59
#